data_AF-A0A3B9J3F3-F1
#
_entry.id   AF-A0A3B9J3F3-F1
#
_cell.length_a   1.000
_cell.length_b   1.000
_cell.length_c   1.000
_cell.angle_alpha   90.00
_cell.angle_beta   90.00
_cell.angle_gamma   90.00
#
_symmetry.space_group_name_H-M   'P 1'
#
loop_
_entity.id
_entity.type
_entity.pdbx_description
1 polymer ?
#
loop_
_entity_poly.entity_id
_entity_poly.type
_entity_poly.pdbx_seq_one_letter_code
_entity_poly.pdbx_strand_id
1 'polypeptide(L)'
;RRHSRYGPEDGFDFWNAVVSIGAFIILIGMIVFAVNIVRSWLGYKAGTVPQEPADPWDGRTLEWAIPSPTPEHNFDYVPVVTDVDDFWHKKYQPDANGKLRKIADGNAIAQKGDQHPHLPSPSYWPIVLAAALPLIALGLIYNLWITGIGLVLLLGAMYGWSLEPATDPDAGHDGHGDDHGDDHGPDNHDPDGSNEAESVTAEEAPVD
;
A
#
# COMPACT_ATOMS: atom_id res chain seq x y z
N ARG A 1 10.62 -36.10 23.28
CA ARG A 1 10.83 -34.73 22.75
C ARG A 1 11.78 -33.98 23.67
N ARG A 2 12.61 -33.04 23.17
CA ARG A 2 13.68 -32.35 23.95
C ARG A 2 14.79 -33.31 24.46
N HIS A 3 15.14 -34.32 23.66
CA HIS A 3 16.37 -35.12 23.87
C HIS A 3 17.48 -34.54 23.00
N SER A 4 18.66 -34.35 23.56
CA SER A 4 19.83 -33.83 22.84
C SER A 4 20.58 -34.91 22.05
N ARG A 5 20.38 -36.19 22.38
CA ARG A 5 21.01 -37.35 21.74
C ARG A 5 20.08 -38.56 21.79
N TYR A 6 20.20 -39.45 20.80
CA TYR A 6 19.62 -40.79 20.78
C TYR A 6 20.75 -41.82 20.85
N GLY A 7 20.52 -42.92 21.59
CA GLY A 7 21.44 -44.04 21.68
C GLY A 7 21.27 -45.01 20.50
N PRO A 8 22.30 -45.79 20.13
CA PRO A 8 22.19 -46.80 19.08
C PRO A 8 21.08 -47.84 19.33
N GLU A 9 20.76 -48.10 20.59
CA GLU A 9 19.69 -48.99 21.05
C GLU A 9 18.28 -48.47 20.75
N ASP A 10 18.12 -47.16 20.52
CA ASP A 10 16.81 -46.52 20.32
C ASP A 10 16.25 -46.73 18.91
N GLY A 11 17.09 -47.14 17.94
CA GLY A 11 16.67 -47.38 16.55
C GLY A 11 16.25 -46.12 15.76
N PHE A 12 16.54 -44.92 16.27
CA PHE A 12 16.13 -43.65 15.64
C PHE A 12 17.16 -43.01 14.71
N ASP A 13 18.37 -43.56 14.61
CA ASP A 13 19.46 -42.98 13.81
C ASP A 13 19.05 -42.68 12.37
N PHE A 14 18.38 -43.64 11.71
CA PHE A 14 17.89 -43.47 10.34
C PHE A 14 16.89 -42.31 10.23
N TRP A 15 15.89 -42.27 11.10
CA TRP A 15 14.85 -41.24 11.06
C TRP A 15 15.38 -39.86 11.43
N ASN A 16 16.34 -39.78 12.34
CA ASN A 16 17.05 -38.54 12.67
C ASN A 16 17.84 -38.03 11.45
N ALA A 17 18.51 -38.92 10.71
CA ALA A 17 19.19 -38.56 9.48
C ALA A 17 18.22 -38.05 8.40
N VAL A 18 17.07 -38.71 8.21
CA VAL A 18 16.02 -38.27 7.26
C VAL A 18 15.52 -36.86 7.61
N VAL A 19 15.20 -36.60 8.88
CA VAL A 19 14.76 -35.27 9.33
C VAL A 19 15.86 -34.22 9.15
N SER A 20 17.13 -34.59 9.40
CA SER A 20 18.27 -33.70 9.17
C SER A 20 18.43 -33.32 7.70
N ILE A 21 18.27 -34.28 6.78
CA ILE A 21 18.24 -34.01 5.33
C ILE A 21 17.07 -33.05 4.99
N GLY A 22 15.89 -33.29 5.55
CA GLY A 22 14.74 -32.39 5.39
C GLY A 22 15.04 -30.96 5.85
N ALA A 23 15.75 -30.78 6.96
CA ALA A 23 16.17 -29.47 7.44
C ALA A 23 17.14 -28.76 6.47
N PHE A 24 18.07 -29.51 5.86
CA PHE A 24 18.96 -28.94 4.83
C PHE A 24 18.21 -28.58 3.53
N ILE A 25 17.18 -29.34 3.15
CA ILE A 25 16.32 -28.98 2.02
C ILE A 25 15.60 -27.65 2.28
N ILE A 26 15.07 -27.47 3.50
CA ILE A 26 14.46 -26.20 3.92
C ILE A 26 15.48 -25.06 3.86
N LEU A 27 16.71 -25.29 4.34
CA LEU A 27 17.79 -24.30 4.27
C LEU A 27 18.08 -23.88 2.82
N ILE A 28 18.17 -24.84 1.89
CA ILE A 28 18.38 -24.56 0.47
C ILE A 28 17.20 -23.73 -0.10
N GLY A 29 15.96 -24.10 0.25
CA GLY A 29 14.77 -23.33 -0.13
C GLY A 29 14.82 -21.88 0.36
N MET A 30 15.25 -21.66 1.61
CA MET A 30 15.43 -20.31 2.18
C MET A 30 16.51 -19.52 1.45
N ILE A 31 17.60 -20.16 1.03
CA ILE A 31 18.65 -19.50 0.23
C ILE A 31 18.11 -19.09 -1.13
N VAL A 32 17.39 -19.97 -1.84
CA VAL A 32 16.78 -19.65 -3.13
C VAL A 32 15.80 -18.48 -2.99
N PHE A 33 14.98 -18.47 -1.94
CA PHE A 33 14.07 -17.37 -1.63
C PHE A 33 14.82 -16.05 -1.39
N ALA A 34 15.88 -16.06 -0.58
CA ALA A 34 16.71 -14.87 -0.34
C ALA A 34 17.38 -14.36 -1.62
N VAL A 35 17.89 -15.26 -2.46
CA VAL A 35 18.45 -14.90 -3.78
C VAL A 35 17.38 -14.24 -4.66
N ASN A 36 16.15 -14.74 -4.67
CA ASN A 36 15.06 -14.13 -5.43
C ASN A 36 14.77 -12.70 -4.95
N ILE A 37 14.70 -12.47 -3.62
CA ILE A 37 14.52 -11.12 -3.06
C ILE A 37 15.64 -10.18 -3.53
N VAL A 38 16.90 -10.60 -3.38
CA VAL A 38 18.05 -9.75 -3.73
C VAL A 38 18.10 -9.48 -5.23
N ARG A 39 17.85 -10.49 -6.08
CA ARG A 39 17.82 -10.32 -7.54
C ARG A 39 16.70 -9.40 -7.98
N SER A 40 15.49 -9.54 -7.43
CA SER A 40 14.37 -8.65 -7.74
C SER A 40 14.63 -7.22 -7.29
N TRP A 41 15.19 -7.01 -6.10
CA TRP A 41 15.53 -5.69 -5.60
C TRP A 41 16.64 -5.01 -6.43
N LEU A 42 17.70 -5.73 -6.76
CA LEU A 42 18.76 -5.24 -7.64
C LEU A 42 18.22 -4.93 -9.04
N GLY A 43 17.35 -5.78 -9.57
CA GLY A 43 16.71 -5.60 -10.88
C GLY A 43 15.79 -4.37 -10.92
N TYR A 44 15.00 -4.16 -9.87
CA TYR A 44 14.17 -2.96 -9.70
C TYR A 44 15.04 -1.69 -9.66
N LYS A 45 16.10 -1.68 -8.85
CA LYS A 45 17.03 -0.53 -8.76
C LYS A 45 17.78 -0.25 -10.06
N ALA A 46 18.10 -1.29 -10.83
CA ALA A 46 18.78 -1.18 -12.11
C ALA A 46 17.84 -0.85 -13.29
N GLY A 47 16.52 -0.86 -13.07
CA GLY A 47 15.53 -0.67 -14.13
C GLY A 47 15.50 -1.80 -15.16
N THR A 48 16.05 -2.98 -14.83
CA THR A 48 16.10 -4.14 -15.75
C THR A 48 14.83 -4.98 -15.68
N VAL A 49 14.07 -4.85 -14.59
CA VAL A 49 12.77 -5.49 -14.41
C VAL A 49 11.69 -4.44 -14.74
N PRO A 50 10.77 -4.71 -15.70
CA PRO A 50 9.66 -3.82 -15.99
C PRO A 50 8.82 -3.56 -14.74
N GLN A 51 8.27 -2.36 -14.60
CA GLN A 51 7.25 -2.11 -13.58
C GLN A 51 5.99 -2.87 -13.99
N GLU A 52 5.49 -3.69 -13.09
CA GLU A 52 4.22 -4.38 -13.28
C GLU A 52 3.07 -3.36 -13.27
N PRO A 53 1.98 -3.62 -14.01
CA PRO A 53 0.81 -2.76 -14.00
C PRO A 53 0.10 -2.85 -12.62
N ALA A 54 -0.90 -1.99 -12.38
CA ALA A 54 -1.62 -1.93 -11.10
C ALA A 54 -2.25 -3.28 -10.70
N ASP A 55 -2.83 -3.98 -11.67
CA ASP A 55 -3.51 -5.26 -11.51
C ASP A 55 -2.90 -6.33 -12.45
N PRO A 56 -1.78 -6.96 -12.05
CA PRO A 56 -1.14 -8.01 -12.84
C PRO A 56 -1.84 -9.37 -12.73
N TRP A 57 -2.75 -9.55 -11.76
CA TRP A 57 -3.36 -10.85 -11.45
C TRP A 57 -4.88 -10.90 -11.64
N ASP A 58 -5.48 -9.83 -12.16
CA ASP A 58 -6.93 -9.66 -12.20
C ASP A 58 -7.57 -9.77 -10.80
N GLY A 59 -6.97 -9.12 -9.80
CA GLY A 59 -7.34 -9.14 -8.39
C GLY A 59 -8.74 -8.58 -8.08
N ARG A 60 -9.30 -8.88 -6.91
CA ARG A 60 -10.72 -8.60 -6.60
C ARG A 60 -10.96 -7.37 -5.74
N THR A 61 -9.93 -6.97 -5.02
CA THR A 61 -9.97 -6.06 -3.89
C THR A 61 -9.26 -4.75 -4.23
N LEU A 62 -9.44 -3.73 -3.39
CA LEU A 62 -9.03 -2.36 -3.72
C LEU A 62 -7.51 -2.15 -3.79
N GLU A 63 -6.69 -3.03 -3.24
CA GLU A 63 -5.23 -2.91 -3.36
C GLU A 63 -4.76 -3.02 -4.82
N TRP A 64 -5.56 -3.64 -5.69
CA TRP A 64 -5.31 -3.74 -7.14
C TRP A 64 -5.84 -2.54 -7.92
N ALA A 65 -6.46 -1.57 -7.23
CA ALA A 65 -6.92 -0.31 -7.80
C ALA A 65 -5.89 0.82 -7.64
N ILE A 66 -4.71 0.53 -7.10
CA ILE A 66 -3.61 1.47 -6.84
C ILE A 66 -2.46 1.15 -7.80
N PRO A 67 -1.73 2.15 -8.33
CA PRO A 67 -0.62 1.87 -9.23
C PRO A 67 0.56 1.19 -8.51
N SER A 68 1.44 0.60 -9.31
CA SER A 68 2.70 0.00 -8.87
C SER A 68 3.87 0.82 -9.45
N PRO A 69 4.75 1.42 -8.63
CA PRO A 69 4.78 1.38 -7.17
C PRO A 69 3.65 2.16 -6.51
N THR A 70 3.30 1.76 -5.28
CA THR A 70 2.23 2.38 -4.49
C THR A 70 2.62 3.81 -4.08
N PRO A 71 1.79 4.82 -4.36
CA PRO A 71 1.98 6.19 -3.89
C PRO A 71 1.89 6.27 -2.36
N GLU A 72 2.55 7.25 -1.75
CA GLU A 72 2.58 7.41 -0.28
C GLU A 72 1.19 7.65 0.32
N HIS A 73 0.29 8.25 -0.45
CA HIS A 73 -1.09 8.51 -0.08
C HIS A 73 -2.08 7.38 -0.39
N ASN A 74 -1.60 6.27 -0.96
CA ASN A 74 -2.39 5.12 -1.43
C ASN A 74 -3.41 5.46 -2.53
N PHE A 75 -4.50 6.17 -2.20
CA PHE A 75 -5.58 6.52 -3.11
C PHE A 75 -5.62 8.02 -3.37
N ASP A 76 -5.65 8.41 -4.64
CA ASP A 76 -5.86 9.78 -5.12
C ASP A 76 -7.19 10.36 -4.63
N TYR A 77 -8.23 9.51 -4.57
CA TYR A 77 -9.55 9.86 -4.07
C TYR A 77 -10.15 8.68 -3.29
N VAL A 78 -10.96 9.01 -2.29
CA VAL A 78 -11.60 8.01 -1.43
C VAL A 78 -12.49 7.08 -2.28
N PRO A 79 -12.18 5.77 -2.34
CA PRO A 79 -12.99 4.85 -3.12
C PRO A 79 -14.35 4.65 -2.45
N VAL A 80 -15.42 4.76 -3.23
CA VAL A 80 -16.76 4.35 -2.80
C VAL A 80 -16.86 2.84 -2.94
N VAL A 81 -17.13 2.16 -1.82
CA VAL A 81 -17.22 0.70 -1.70
C VAL A 81 -18.67 0.30 -1.51
N THR A 82 -19.23 -0.46 -2.45
CA THR A 82 -20.61 -0.99 -2.34
C THR A 82 -20.65 -2.45 -1.92
N ASP A 83 -19.59 -3.20 -2.23
CA ASP A 83 -19.51 -4.65 -2.05
C ASP A 83 -18.15 -5.06 -1.45
N VAL A 84 -18.06 -6.27 -0.91
CA VAL A 84 -16.80 -6.79 -0.34
C VAL A 84 -15.69 -6.88 -1.40
N ASP A 85 -16.05 -7.27 -2.62
CA ASP A 85 -15.16 -7.34 -3.79
C ASP A 85 -15.46 -6.19 -4.76
N ASP A 86 -15.51 -4.96 -4.26
CA ASP A 86 -15.92 -3.77 -5.03
C ASP A 86 -15.11 -3.61 -6.34
N PHE A 87 -13.81 -3.83 -6.31
CA PHE A 87 -12.96 -3.75 -7.50
C PHE A 87 -13.30 -4.85 -8.53
N TRP A 88 -13.68 -6.05 -8.07
CA TRP A 88 -14.19 -7.10 -8.96
C TRP A 88 -15.50 -6.70 -9.64
N HIS A 89 -16.44 -6.11 -8.91
CA HIS A 89 -17.73 -5.68 -9.46
C HIS A 89 -17.62 -4.49 -10.42
N LYS A 90 -16.55 -3.68 -10.30
CA LYS A 90 -16.18 -2.65 -11.28
C LYS A 90 -15.62 -3.25 -12.57
N LYS A 91 -14.95 -4.40 -12.50
CA LYS A 91 -14.42 -5.12 -13.68
C LYS A 91 -15.43 -6.06 -14.32
N TYR A 92 -16.26 -6.71 -13.52
CA TYR A 92 -17.16 -7.77 -13.94
C TYR A 92 -18.60 -7.49 -13.51
N GLN A 93 -19.50 -7.46 -14.49
CA GLN A 93 -20.95 -7.32 -14.26
C GLN A 93 -21.73 -8.44 -14.91
N PRO A 94 -22.88 -8.84 -14.33
CA PRO A 94 -23.76 -9.83 -14.94
C PRO A 94 -24.44 -9.26 -16.18
N ASP A 95 -24.39 -10.01 -17.28
CA ASP A 95 -25.14 -9.72 -18.51
C ASP A 95 -26.65 -9.96 -18.31
N ALA A 96 -27.48 -9.65 -19.31
CA ALA A 96 -28.92 -9.91 -19.32
C ALA A 96 -29.30 -11.38 -19.02
N ASN A 97 -28.38 -12.31 -19.25
CA ASN A 97 -28.52 -13.74 -18.97
C ASN A 97 -27.93 -14.17 -17.60
N GLY A 98 -27.50 -13.23 -16.76
CA GLY A 98 -26.91 -13.49 -15.44
C GLY A 98 -25.46 -13.98 -15.45
N LYS A 99 -24.79 -14.01 -16.62
CA LYS A 99 -23.39 -14.43 -16.75
C LYS A 99 -22.45 -13.24 -16.53
N LEU A 100 -21.44 -13.40 -15.67
CA LEU A 100 -20.42 -12.37 -15.47
C LEU A 100 -19.60 -12.13 -16.74
N ARG A 101 -19.47 -10.86 -17.12
CA ARG A 101 -18.67 -10.40 -18.25
C ARG A 101 -17.73 -9.29 -17.80
N LYS A 102 -16.50 -9.30 -18.33
CA LYS A 102 -15.54 -8.24 -18.11
C LYS A 102 -15.98 -6.99 -18.88
N ILE A 103 -16.31 -5.93 -18.16
CA ILE A 103 -16.75 -4.63 -18.72
C ILE A 103 -15.60 -3.63 -18.82
N ALA A 104 -14.60 -3.76 -17.94
CA ALA A 104 -13.45 -2.88 -17.88
C ALA A 104 -12.20 -3.66 -17.50
N ASP A 105 -11.04 -3.19 -17.96
CA ASP A 105 -9.75 -3.74 -17.52
C ASP A 105 -9.32 -3.13 -16.19
N GLY A 106 -8.75 -3.94 -15.29
CA GLY A 106 -8.33 -3.50 -13.95
C GLY A 106 -7.36 -2.33 -13.99
N ASN A 107 -6.43 -2.37 -14.96
CA ASN A 107 -5.43 -1.32 -15.13
C ASN A 107 -5.99 -0.02 -15.73
N ALA A 108 -7.14 -0.09 -16.40
CA ALA A 108 -7.82 1.09 -16.93
C ALA A 108 -8.66 1.81 -15.88
N ILE A 109 -9.13 1.09 -14.85
CA ILE A 109 -9.92 1.63 -13.74
C ILE A 109 -9.10 1.96 -12.50
N ALA A 110 -7.87 1.44 -12.41
CA ALA A 110 -6.95 1.76 -11.33
C ALA A 110 -6.64 3.26 -11.30
N GLN A 111 -6.41 3.78 -10.10
CA GLN A 111 -6.01 5.17 -9.89
C GLN A 111 -4.59 5.40 -10.41
N LYS A 112 -4.23 6.67 -10.65
CA LYS A 112 -2.96 7.03 -11.28
C LYS A 112 -1.85 7.31 -10.26
N GLY A 113 -2.22 7.67 -9.04
CA GLY A 113 -1.28 8.05 -7.99
C GLY A 113 -0.66 9.43 -8.19
N ASP A 114 -1.33 10.32 -8.92
CA ASP A 114 -0.79 11.63 -9.33
C ASP A 114 -1.25 12.79 -8.43
N GLN A 115 -2.11 12.53 -7.44
CA GLN A 115 -2.56 13.54 -6.50
C GLN A 115 -1.58 13.72 -5.34
N HIS A 116 -1.62 14.90 -4.72
CA HIS A 116 -0.78 15.25 -3.57
C HIS A 116 -1.64 15.67 -2.37
N PRO A 117 -2.34 14.72 -1.72
CA PRO A 117 -3.08 15.02 -0.50
C PRO A 117 -2.12 15.25 0.68
N HIS A 118 -2.59 15.96 1.70
CA HIS A 118 -1.80 16.20 2.91
C HIS A 118 -1.49 14.89 3.65
N LEU A 119 -0.21 14.62 3.91
CA LEU A 119 0.25 13.46 4.68
C LEU A 119 0.70 13.89 6.08
N PRO A 120 0.57 13.03 7.11
CA PRO A 120 1.14 13.31 8.41
C PRO A 120 2.67 13.40 8.32
N SER A 121 3.27 14.34 9.06
CA SER A 121 4.72 14.47 9.12
C SER A 121 5.38 13.28 9.82
N PRO A 122 6.61 12.89 9.43
CA PRO A 122 7.34 11.83 10.11
C PRO A 122 7.76 12.26 11.52
N SER A 123 7.57 11.38 12.51
CA SER A 123 7.96 11.62 13.91
C SER A 123 9.09 10.68 14.35
N TYR A 124 10.09 11.22 15.04
CA TYR A 124 11.20 10.43 15.59
C TYR A 124 10.84 9.77 16.93
N TRP A 125 9.84 10.29 17.65
CA TRP A 125 9.54 9.88 19.02
C TRP A 125 9.12 8.41 19.18
N PRO A 126 8.33 7.80 18.27
CA PRO A 126 8.00 6.38 18.36
C PRO A 126 9.23 5.46 18.38
N ILE A 127 10.27 5.78 17.60
CA ILE A 127 11.52 5.01 17.57
C ILE A 127 12.29 5.15 18.88
N VAL A 128 12.38 6.38 19.41
CA VAL A 128 13.03 6.65 20.70
C VAL A 128 12.30 5.92 21.83
N LEU A 129 10.96 5.97 21.84
CA LEU A 129 10.13 5.26 22.81
C LEU A 129 10.34 3.75 22.71
N ALA A 130 10.33 3.19 21.49
CA ALA A 130 10.57 1.77 21.26
C ALA A 130 11.96 1.34 21.73
N ALA A 131 13.00 2.17 21.57
CA ALA A 131 14.34 1.91 22.06
C ALA A 131 14.45 1.95 23.60
N ALA A 132 13.54 2.65 24.28
CA ALA A 132 13.48 2.70 25.75
C ALA A 132 13.12 1.34 26.35
N LEU A 133 12.18 0.61 25.73
CA LEU A 133 11.65 -0.66 26.22
C LEU A 133 12.71 -1.76 26.40
N PRO A 134 13.58 -2.08 25.42
CA PRO A 134 14.63 -3.07 25.60
C PRO A 134 15.66 -2.63 26.65
N LEU A 135 15.92 -1.32 26.82
CA LEU A 135 16.80 -0.83 27.88
C LEU A 135 16.20 -1.07 29.27
N ILE A 136 14.90 -0.81 29.44
CA ILE A 136 14.15 -1.12 30.67
C ILE A 136 14.24 -2.62 30.96
N ALA A 137 13.90 -3.46 29.97
CA ALA A 137 13.90 -4.92 30.11
C ALA A 137 15.30 -5.46 30.44
N LEU A 138 16.34 -5.01 29.73
CA LEU A 138 17.73 -5.39 30.00
C LEU A 138 18.14 -4.96 31.42
N GLY A 139 17.75 -3.75 31.84
CA GLY A 139 18.03 -3.28 33.18
C GLY A 139 17.35 -4.11 34.27
N LEU A 140 16.10 -4.54 34.06
CA LEU A 140 15.40 -5.38 35.02
C LEU A 140 16.05 -6.76 35.18
N ILE A 141 16.66 -7.29 34.11
CA ILE A 141 17.35 -8.59 34.14
C ILE A 141 18.74 -8.48 34.78
N TYR A 142 19.51 -7.44 34.44
CA TYR A 142 20.94 -7.40 34.76
C TYR A 142 21.35 -6.30 35.74
N ASN A 143 20.74 -5.10 35.67
CA ASN A 143 21.12 -3.96 36.50
C ASN A 143 20.04 -2.87 36.52
N LEU A 144 19.46 -2.62 37.70
CA LEU A 144 18.39 -1.64 37.92
C LEU A 144 18.77 -0.20 37.51
N TRP A 145 20.05 0.16 37.48
CA TRP A 145 20.47 1.49 37.01
C TRP A 145 20.17 1.70 35.52
N ILE A 146 20.28 0.66 34.70
CA ILE A 146 19.93 0.71 33.27
C ILE A 146 18.42 0.89 33.10
N THR A 147 17.61 0.29 33.99
CA THR A 147 16.15 0.51 34.02
C THR A 147 15.82 1.97 34.25
N GLY A 148 16.54 2.64 35.17
CA GLY A 148 16.39 4.08 35.40
C GLY A 148 16.62 4.90 34.14
N ILE A 149 17.69 4.63 33.38
CA ILE A 149 17.98 5.30 32.11
C ILE A 149 16.86 5.05 31.09
N GLY A 150 16.42 3.79 30.95
CA GLY A 150 15.33 3.43 30.06
C GLY A 150 14.01 4.12 30.41
N LEU A 151 13.67 4.24 31.71
CA LEU A 151 12.48 4.95 32.16
C LEU A 151 12.54 6.46 31.87
N VAL A 152 13.70 7.09 32.06
CA VAL A 152 13.90 8.50 31.70
C VAL A 152 13.73 8.71 30.20
N LEU A 153 14.32 7.84 29.37
CA LEU A 153 14.17 7.89 27.91
C LEU A 153 12.70 7.71 27.48
N LEU A 154 11.98 6.76 28.10
CA LEU A 154 10.57 6.50 27.83
C LEU A 154 9.69 7.72 28.14
N LEU A 155 9.82 8.26 29.36
CA LEU A 155 9.04 9.42 29.80
C LEU A 155 9.38 10.66 28.96
N GLY A 156 10.66 10.88 28.65
CA GLY A 156 11.10 11.95 27.78
C GLY A 156 10.53 11.82 26.37
N ALA A 157 10.50 10.61 25.80
CA ALA A 157 9.92 10.36 24.49
C ALA A 157 8.41 10.59 24.46
N MET A 158 7.67 10.14 25.47
CA MET A 158 6.24 10.38 25.58
C MET A 158 5.92 11.88 25.72
N TYR A 159 6.70 12.58 26.54
CA TYR A 159 6.54 14.02 26.73
C TYR A 159 6.85 14.78 25.43
N GLY A 160 7.96 14.46 24.76
CA GLY A 160 8.34 15.07 23.49
C GLY A 160 7.32 14.81 22.39
N TRP A 161 6.79 13.59 22.30
CA TRP A 161 5.74 13.25 21.35
C TRP A 161 4.44 13.99 21.63
N SER A 162 4.07 14.16 22.90
CA SER A 162 2.87 14.89 23.30
C SER A 162 2.90 16.38 22.94
N LEU A 163 4.10 16.95 22.73
CA LEU A 163 4.29 18.36 22.37
C LEU A 163 4.62 18.55 20.88
N GLU A 164 4.74 17.46 20.12
CA GLU A 164 5.00 17.52 18.69
C GLU A 164 3.78 18.15 17.98
N PRO A 165 3.98 19.20 17.15
CA PRO A 165 2.90 19.75 16.34
C PRO A 165 2.33 18.68 15.39
N ALA A 166 1.01 18.70 15.19
CA ALA A 166 0.34 17.73 14.32
C ALA A 166 0.69 17.87 12.82
N THR A 167 1.24 19.03 12.43
CA THR A 167 1.60 19.37 11.04
C THR A 167 2.86 20.23 11.03
N ASP A 168 3.69 20.06 10.01
CA ASP A 168 4.88 20.89 9.79
C ASP A 168 4.45 22.30 9.32
N PRO A 169 4.80 23.39 10.04
CA PRO A 169 4.50 24.75 9.59
C PRO A 169 5.20 25.17 8.30
N ASP A 170 6.24 24.44 7.87
CA ASP A 170 7.00 24.71 6.63
C ASP A 170 6.52 23.84 5.45
N ALA A 171 5.52 22.97 5.64
CA ALA A 171 4.82 22.33 4.53
C ALA A 171 4.01 23.41 3.80
N GLY A 172 4.55 23.87 2.66
CA GLY A 172 4.02 24.98 1.88
C GLY A 172 2.50 24.98 1.81
N HIS A 173 1.89 26.06 2.30
CA HIS A 173 0.56 26.43 1.87
C HIS A 173 0.67 26.83 0.40
N ASP A 174 0.55 25.86 -0.50
CA ASP A 174 0.27 26.12 -1.90
C ASP A 174 -1.03 26.92 -1.90
N GLY A 175 -0.90 28.23 -2.13
CA GLY A 175 -2.00 29.17 -2.03
C GLY A 175 -3.15 28.69 -2.92
N HIS A 176 -4.24 28.26 -2.30
CA HIS A 176 -5.54 28.35 -2.96
C HIS A 176 -5.74 29.83 -3.25
N GLY A 177 -5.49 30.21 -4.51
CA GLY A 177 -5.92 31.47 -5.05
C GLY A 177 -7.43 31.47 -4.99
N ASP A 178 -7.97 32.07 -3.93
CA ASP A 178 -9.36 32.47 -3.82
C ASP A 178 -9.60 33.59 -4.86
N ASP A 179 -9.65 33.23 -6.15
CA ASP A 179 -10.20 34.10 -7.18
C ASP A 179 -11.70 33.80 -7.29
N HIS A 180 -12.41 34.16 -6.22
CA HIS A 180 -13.86 34.33 -6.28
C HIS A 180 -14.12 35.60 -7.10
N GLY A 181 -14.31 35.40 -8.41
CA GLY A 181 -14.82 36.40 -9.32
C GLY A 181 -16.26 36.76 -8.96
N ASP A 182 -16.43 37.66 -8.00
CA ASP A 182 -17.69 38.34 -7.72
C ASP A 182 -17.80 39.56 -8.64
N ASP A 183 -18.51 39.43 -9.75
CA ASP A 183 -19.16 40.60 -10.37
C ASP A 183 -20.59 40.25 -10.79
N HIS A 184 -21.53 40.75 -9.98
CA HIS A 184 -22.97 40.72 -10.22
C HIS A 184 -23.40 42.06 -10.83
N GLY A 185 -24.04 42.04 -12.01
CA GLY A 185 -24.87 43.16 -12.47
C GLY A 185 -25.55 42.93 -13.82
N PRO A 186 -26.79 43.38 -14.05
CA PRO A 186 -27.80 42.58 -14.75
C PRO A 186 -28.36 43.17 -16.07
N ASP A 187 -29.21 42.35 -16.70
CA ASP A 187 -30.36 42.67 -17.56
C ASP A 187 -30.22 42.74 -19.10
N ASN A 188 -30.97 41.80 -19.71
CA ASN A 188 -31.85 41.93 -20.87
C ASN A 188 -31.27 42.17 -22.28
N HIS A 189 -31.26 41.10 -23.10
CA HIS A 189 -32.03 41.07 -24.35
C HIS A 189 -32.04 39.68 -24.99
N ASP A 190 -33.25 39.17 -25.23
CA ASP A 190 -33.63 38.27 -26.34
C ASP A 190 -34.95 38.86 -26.91
N PRO A 191 -35.39 38.60 -28.17
CA PRO A 191 -35.10 37.41 -28.98
C PRO A 191 -34.84 37.69 -30.49
N ASP A 192 -34.41 36.65 -31.21
CA ASP A 192 -34.84 36.23 -32.57
C ASP A 192 -33.66 35.72 -33.41
N GLY A 193 -33.80 34.53 -34.01
CA GLY A 193 -32.76 33.94 -34.85
C GLY A 193 -32.78 32.42 -34.92
N SER A 194 -33.67 31.91 -35.78
CA SER A 194 -33.78 30.55 -36.33
C SER A 194 -32.50 29.76 -36.65
N ASN A 195 -32.68 28.43 -36.71
CA ASN A 195 -31.88 27.36 -37.36
C ASN A 195 -30.66 26.88 -36.56
N GLU A 196 -30.35 25.59 -36.41
CA GLU A 196 -30.80 24.35 -37.04
C GLU A 196 -30.40 23.20 -36.10
N ALA A 197 -31.22 22.15 -36.02
CA ALA A 197 -30.89 20.94 -35.29
C ALA A 197 -29.99 20.04 -36.16
N GLU A 198 -28.73 19.88 -35.79
CA GLU A 198 -27.87 18.83 -36.35
C GLU A 198 -27.86 17.61 -35.42
N SER A 199 -28.58 16.57 -35.86
CA SER A 199 -28.51 15.21 -35.36
C SER A 199 -27.20 14.56 -35.82
N VAL A 200 -26.29 14.26 -34.88
CA VAL A 200 -25.10 13.46 -35.18
C VAL A 200 -25.49 11.98 -35.18
N THR A 201 -25.49 11.39 -36.37
CA THR A 201 -25.76 9.99 -36.65
C THR A 201 -24.61 9.10 -36.19
N ALA A 202 -24.95 7.96 -35.58
CA ALA A 202 -24.02 6.88 -35.25
C ALA A 202 -23.40 6.28 -36.52
N GLU A 203 -22.08 6.17 -36.54
CA GLU A 203 -21.30 5.53 -37.61
C GLU A 203 -21.12 4.05 -37.27
N GLU A 204 -21.78 3.16 -38.03
CA GLU A 204 -21.53 1.72 -38.02
C GLU A 204 -20.25 1.42 -38.84
N ALA A 205 -19.36 0.61 -38.27
CA ALA A 205 -18.16 0.12 -38.94
C ALA A 205 -18.47 -1.06 -39.88
N PRO A 206 -17.83 -1.15 -41.06
CA PRO A 206 -18.05 -2.24 -42.00
C PRO A 206 -17.37 -3.54 -41.57
N VAL A 207 -18.05 -4.63 -41.87
CA VAL A 207 -17.61 -6.01 -41.66
C VAL A 207 -16.82 -6.45 -42.90
N ASP A 208 -15.58 -6.90 -42.70
CA ASP A 208 -14.87 -7.87 -43.54
C ASP A 208 -13.96 -8.73 -42.65
#